data_AF-A0A920BG68-F1
#
_entry.id   AF-A0A920BG68-F1
#
_cell.length_a   1.000
_cell.length_b   1.000
_cell.length_c   1.000
_cell.angle_alpha   90.00
_cell.angle_beta   90.00
_cell.angle_gamma   90.00
#
_symmetry.space_group_name_H-M   'P 1'
#
loop_
_entity.id
_entity.type
_entity.pdbx_description
1 polymer ?
#
loop_
_entity_poly.entity_id
_entity_poly.type
_entity_poly.pdbx_seq_one_letter_code
_entity_poly.pdbx_strand_id
1 'polypeptide(L)'
;MLILVGIAVPSFRLLYYTDRTSDTDMVIKVSGNQWYWNYTYPDEGITFDSYMVDEADLEPGQIRLLSVDNPVVVPEGTRINCLLPAMM
;
A
#
# COMPACT_ATOMS: atom_id res chain seq x y z
N MET A 1 16.58 -16.62 29.72
CA MET A 1 17.41 -16.54 28.50
C MET A 1 16.92 -17.47 27.38
N LEU A 2 16.66 -18.76 27.67
CA LEU A 2 16.21 -19.74 26.66
C LEU A 2 14.89 -19.35 25.95
N ILE A 3 13.93 -18.76 26.67
CA ILE A 3 12.66 -18.30 26.08
C ILE A 3 12.88 -17.18 25.06
N LEU A 4 13.79 -16.24 25.35
CA LEU A 4 14.15 -15.15 24.44
C LEU A 4 14.80 -15.66 23.15
N VAL A 5 15.71 -16.64 23.27
CA VAL A 5 16.35 -17.27 22.10
C VAL A 5 15.33 -18.03 21.25
N GLY A 6 14.39 -18.73 21.88
CA GLY A 6 13.32 -19.45 21.19
C GLY A 6 12.40 -18.55 20.35
N ILE A 7 12.18 -17.30 20.77
CA ILE A 7 11.37 -16.31 20.03
C ILE A 7 12.24 -15.56 18.99
N ALA A 8 13.49 -15.25 19.32
CA ALA A 8 14.37 -14.49 18.44
C ALA A 8 14.68 -15.22 17.12
N VAL A 9 14.93 -16.53 17.17
CA VAL A 9 15.27 -17.33 15.98
C VAL A 9 14.20 -17.28 14.87
N PRO A 10 12.91 -17.55 15.14
CA PRO A 10 11.87 -17.41 14.12
C PRO A 10 11.65 -15.95 13.71
N SER A 11 11.78 -14.98 14.61
CA SER A 11 11.65 -13.55 14.29
C SER A 11 12.72 -13.06 13.32
N PHE A 12 13.99 -13.39 13.54
CA PHE A 12 15.07 -13.03 12.61
C PHE A 12 14.90 -13.74 11.27
N ARG A 13 14.50 -15.02 11.28
CA ARG A 13 14.23 -15.75 10.04
C ARG A 13 13.15 -15.07 9.21
N LEU A 14 12.06 -14.62 9.85
CA LEU A 14 10.98 -13.90 9.18
C LEU A 14 11.46 -12.56 8.62
N LEU A 15 12.22 -11.78 9.40
CA LEU A 15 12.80 -10.51 8.96
C LEU A 15 13.66 -10.69 7.69
N TYR A 16 14.51 -11.72 7.66
CA TYR A 16 15.34 -12.04 6.49
C TYR A 16 14.53 -12.47 5.26
N TYR A 17 13.34 -13.03 5.44
CA TYR A 17 12.45 -13.35 4.32
C TYR A 17 11.72 -12.11 3.80
N THR A 18 11.31 -11.19 4.67
CA THR A 18 10.69 -9.92 4.28
C THR A 18 11.67 -8.99 3.58
N ASP A 19 12.94 -8.97 4.00
CA ASP A 19 13.99 -8.15 3.39
C ASP A 19 14.36 -8.62 1.96
N ARG A 20 14.10 -9.89 1.64
CA ARG A 20 14.29 -10.43 0.28
C ARG A 20 13.16 -10.01 -0.66
N THR A 21 13.07 -8.71 -0.95
CA THR A 21 12.30 -8.18 -2.09
C THR A 21 12.96 -8.68 -3.38
N SER A 22 12.50 -9.83 -3.85
CA SER A 22 13.00 -10.51 -5.05
C SER A 22 12.10 -10.15 -6.22
N ASP A 23 12.70 -9.54 -7.26
CA ASP A 23 12.10 -9.12 -8.53
C ASP A 23 10.72 -8.47 -8.41
N THR A 24 10.70 -7.15 -8.50
CA THR A 24 9.45 -6.39 -8.58
C THR A 24 9.02 -6.33 -10.05
N ASP A 25 7.79 -6.75 -10.33
CA ASP A 25 7.19 -6.68 -11.66
C ASP A 25 6.51 -5.31 -11.91
N MET A 26 6.10 -4.60 -10.86
CA MET A 26 5.41 -3.30 -10.96
C MET A 26 5.77 -2.37 -9.79
N VAL A 27 6.02 -1.10 -10.09
CA VAL A 27 6.29 -0.08 -9.06
C VAL A 27 5.07 0.85 -8.93
N ILE A 28 4.62 1.11 -7.71
CA ILE A 28 3.58 2.11 -7.42
C ILE A 28 4.16 3.12 -6.44
N LYS A 29 4.08 4.42 -6.76
CA LYS A 29 4.43 5.49 -5.84
C LYS A 29 3.18 5.99 -5.14
N VAL A 30 3.19 6.04 -3.81
CA VAL A 30 2.07 6.51 -2.99
C VAL A 30 2.51 7.74 -2.21
N SER A 31 1.95 8.90 -2.55
CA SER A 31 2.20 10.16 -1.84
C SER A 31 0.99 10.48 -0.96
N GLY A 32 1.20 10.57 0.35
CA GLY A 32 0.18 11.07 1.28
C GLY A 32 0.20 12.58 1.33
N ASN A 33 -0.96 13.22 1.10
CA ASN A 33 -1.17 14.65 1.33
C ASN A 33 -2.09 14.85 2.55
N GLN A 34 -2.33 16.09 2.97
CA GLN A 34 -3.33 16.34 4.03
C GLN A 34 -4.72 15.91 3.55
N TRP A 35 -5.21 14.79 4.12
CA TRP A 35 -6.55 14.21 3.94
C TRP A 35 -6.86 13.47 2.63
N TYR A 36 -5.87 13.26 1.75
CA TYR A 36 -6.03 12.43 0.55
C TYR A 36 -4.74 11.72 0.16
N TRP A 37 -4.89 10.69 -0.68
CA TRP A 37 -3.78 9.88 -1.17
C TRP A 37 -3.60 10.10 -2.66
N ASN A 38 -2.38 10.37 -3.10
CA ASN A 38 -2.03 10.40 -4.51
C ASN A 38 -1.29 9.11 -4.88
N TYR A 39 -1.75 8.45 -5.94
CA TYR A 39 -1.14 7.24 -6.47
C TYR A 39 -0.56 7.54 -7.85
N THR A 40 0.70 7.17 -8.06
CA THR A 40 1.40 7.33 -9.33
C THR A 40 1.96 5.99 -9.79
N TYR A 41 1.59 5.60 -11.01
CA TYR A 41 2.18 4.48 -11.74
C TYR A 41 3.31 5.02 -12.62
N PRO A 42 4.59 5.00 -12.17
CA PRO A 42 5.71 5.53 -12.94
C PRO A 42 5.89 4.86 -14.30
N ASP A 43 5.56 3.57 -14.41
CA ASP A 43 5.73 2.79 -15.65
C ASP A 43 4.74 3.23 -16.74
N GLU A 44 3.50 3.56 -16.34
CA GLU A 44 2.42 3.99 -17.25
C GLU A 44 2.26 5.52 -17.33
N GLY A 45 2.94 6.27 -16.47
CA GLY A 45 2.83 7.73 -16.38
C GLY A 45 1.47 8.24 -15.88
N ILE A 46 0.67 7.36 -15.25
CA ILE A 46 -0.67 7.69 -14.75
C ILE A 46 -0.58 8.13 -13.29
N THR A 47 -1.15 9.28 -12.96
CA THR A 47 -1.28 9.79 -11.60
C THR A 47 -2.73 10.16 -11.32
N PHE A 48 -3.25 9.74 -10.17
CA PHE A 48 -4.60 10.08 -9.75
C PHE A 48 -4.66 10.34 -8.24
N ASP A 49 -5.62 11.18 -7.85
CA ASP A 49 -5.93 11.50 -6.46
C ASP A 49 -7.10 10.64 -5.96
N SER A 50 -6.95 10.12 -4.76
CA SER A 50 -7.91 9.29 -4.06
C SER A 50 -8.39 10.05 -2.82
N TYR A 51 -9.60 10.60 -2.92
CA TYR A 51 -10.31 11.26 -1.83
C TYR A 51 -11.33 10.30 -1.22
N MET A 52 -11.65 10.52 0.06
CA MET A 52 -12.74 9.81 0.71
C MET A 52 -14.08 10.34 0.18
N VAL A 53 -15.00 9.42 -0.14
CA VAL A 53 -16.37 9.77 -0.52
C VAL A 53 -17.10 10.34 0.71
N ASP A 54 -17.71 11.50 0.55
CA ASP A 54 -18.51 12.14 1.60
C ASP A 54 -19.81 11.37 1.89
N GLU A 55 -20.29 11.42 3.14
CA GLU A 55 -21.49 10.70 3.59
C GLU A 55 -22.75 10.96 2.75
N ALA A 56 -22.81 12.11 2.06
CA ALA A 56 -23.93 12.51 1.21
C ALA A 56 -23.97 11.77 -0.14
N ASP A 57 -22.82 11.32 -0.64
CA ASP A 57 -22.67 10.71 -1.97
C ASP A 57 -22.46 9.18 -1.91
N LEU A 58 -22.64 8.55 -0.73
CA LEU A 58 -22.50 7.10 -0.60
C LEU A 58 -23.63 6.35 -1.32
N GLU A 59 -23.23 5.50 -2.27
CA GLU A 59 -24.12 4.55 -2.92
C GLU A 59 -24.45 3.34 -2.01
N PRO A 60 -25.63 2.70 -2.18
CA PRO A 60 -26.00 1.52 -1.40
C PRO A 60 -25.02 0.36 -1.65
N GLY A 61 -24.16 0.09 -0.65
CA GLY A 61 -23.11 -0.94 -0.70
C GLY A 61 -21.71 -0.42 -0.38
N GLN A 62 -21.52 0.89 -0.33
CA GLN A 62 -20.25 1.52 0.04
C GLN A 62 -20.04 1.58 1.56
N ILE A 63 -18.80 1.45 2.01
CA ILE A 63 -18.43 1.44 3.43
C ILE A 63 -18.01 2.85 3.83
N ARG A 64 -18.73 3.40 4.80
CA ARG A 64 -18.45 4.73 5.35
C ARG A 64 -16.98 4.82 5.84
N LEU A 65 -16.30 5.92 5.49
CA LEU A 65 -14.89 6.22 5.82
C LEU A 65 -13.84 5.29 5.18
N LEU A 66 -14.25 4.39 4.28
CA LEU A 66 -13.34 3.48 3.58
C LEU A 66 -13.49 3.57 2.05
N SER A 67 -14.68 3.92 1.57
CA SER A 67 -14.93 4.17 0.17
C SER A 67 -14.21 5.43 -0.30
N VAL A 68 -13.52 5.30 -1.43
CA VAL A 68 -12.77 6.37 -2.09
C VAL A 68 -13.26 6.54 -3.53
N ASP A 69 -13.12 7.73 -4.07
CA ASP A 69 -13.60 8.07 -5.42
C ASP A 69 -12.84 7.27 -6.48
N ASN A 70 -11.51 7.23 -6.34
CA ASN A 70 -10.61 6.52 -7.25
C ASN A 70 -9.86 5.43 -6.48
N PRO A 71 -10.29 4.16 -6.57
CA PRO A 71 -9.59 3.05 -5.94
C PRO A 71 -8.32 2.70 -6.72
N VAL A 72 -7.26 2.35 -6.01
CA VAL A 72 -6.03 1.83 -6.63
C VAL A 72 -6.30 0.43 -7.21
N VAL A 73 -6.05 0.26 -8.51
CA VAL A 73 -6.24 -1.02 -9.20
C VAL A 73 -4.89 -1.69 -9.36
N VAL A 74 -4.82 -2.97 -8.99
CA VAL A 74 -3.59 -3.76 -9.09
C VAL A 74 -3.91 -5.14 -9.68
N PRO A 75 -3.07 -5.66 -10.61
CA PRO A 75 -3.26 -6.99 -11.15
C PRO A 75 -2.97 -8.05 -10.08
N GLU A 76 -3.72 -9.15 -10.12
CA GLU A 76 -3.47 -10.31 -9.26
C GLU A 76 -2.25 -11.11 -9.75
N GLY A 77 -1.47 -11.66 -8.81
CA GLY A 77 -0.32 -12.52 -9.12
C GLY A 77 1.00 -11.80 -9.45
N THR A 78 1.02 -10.47 -9.40
CA THR A 78 2.20 -9.64 -9.70
C THR A 78 2.90 -9.18 -8.41
N ARG A 79 4.24 -9.13 -8.37
CA ARG A 79 4.98 -8.57 -7.23
C ARG A 79 5.07 -7.05 -7.36
N ILE A 80 4.40 -6.34 -6.45
CA ILE A 80 4.30 -4.88 -6.48
C ILE A 80 5.22 -4.28 -5.42
N ASN A 81 6.05 -3.33 -5.82
CA ASN A 81 6.83 -2.51 -4.90
C ASN A 81 6.12 -1.17 -4.69
N CYS A 82 5.65 -0.97 -3.47
CA CYS A 82 5.03 0.28 -3.06
C CYS A 82 6.10 1.21 -2.50
N LEU A 83 6.37 2.30 -3.21
CA LEU A 83 7.27 3.36 -2.79
C LEU A 83 6.47 4.44 -2.06
N LEU A 84 6.73 4.61 -0.77
CA LEU A 84 6.19 5.69 0.05
C LEU A 84 7.26 6.76 0.25
N PRO A 85 7.37 7.77 -0.63
CA PRO A 85 8.14 8.97 -0.32
C PRO A 85 7.53 9.70 0.89
N ALA A 86 8.38 10.39 1.65
CA ALA A 86 7.94 11.17 2.80
C ALA A 86 6.89 12.22 2.39
N MET A 87 5.92 12.42 3.28
CA MET A 87 4.85 13.43 3.17
C MET A 87 5.44 14.82 2.92
N MET A 88 4.96 15.52 1.90
CA MET A 88 5.29 16.93 1.63
C MET A 88 4.32 17.86 2.36
#